data_AF-A0A9N8R498-F1
#
_entry.id   AF-A0A9N8R498-F1
#
_cell.length_a   1.000
_cell.length_b   1.000
_cell.length_c   1.000
_cell.angle_alpha   90.00
_cell.angle_beta   90.00
_cell.angle_gamma   90.00
#
_symmetry.space_group_name_H-M   'P 1'
#
loop_
_entity.id
_entity.type
_entity.pdbx_description
1 polymer ?
#
loop_
_entity_poly.entity_id
_entity_poly.type
_entity_poly.pdbx_seq_one_letter_code
_entity_poly.pdbx_strand_id
1 'polypeptide(L)'
;MLATSAAFILSACGGGSSGGSGSTASTSNLSDAQKSYESVALAANGGMHYLSASLSISVSSTGTLTVNPSSVFYTEDSSVAQSPANGPQLMTETYTSVSSALTVPAIAAPRLLVNGAVYTSASPPQAQISYSGTNVQINYLASDSKTVLRTLLGTSYSVVPLSGLISASPAELFANSAVGVLTNTLNGQSLYNQQASWQMGAAYIKVVRHTVGDEAFTYDCLAPATTGTNPTPCSATISTLENFFPYASTTDGKTYQISDGQIVTLAGMRAWVANTALASATTDYRVYYQNNGGIYAGYLIKDGTTLQLAPLGGGTPQDSYYLLNSAAVQSIKSAIVF
;
A
#
# COMPACT_ATOMS: atom_id res chain seq x y z
N MET A 1 35.88 23.57 -32.90
CA MET A 1 35.37 23.13 -34.23
C MET A 1 35.82 21.70 -34.44
N LEU A 2 34.85 20.78 -34.59
CA LEU A 2 34.93 19.36 -35.00
C LEU A 2 35.79 18.40 -34.16
N ALA A 3 35.41 17.15 -33.89
CA ALA A 3 34.13 16.44 -33.94
C ALA A 3 34.34 15.12 -33.19
N THR A 4 33.41 14.78 -32.30
CA THR A 4 33.31 13.53 -31.57
C THR A 4 32.87 12.42 -32.52
N SER A 5 33.58 11.28 -32.53
CA SER A 5 33.11 10.05 -33.20
C SER A 5 32.73 9.03 -32.14
N ALA A 6 31.43 8.79 -32.01
CA ALA A 6 30.83 7.72 -31.22
C ALA A 6 30.78 6.43 -32.06
N ALA A 7 31.33 5.34 -31.54
CA ALA A 7 31.19 4.01 -32.12
C ALA A 7 29.91 3.35 -31.59
N PHE A 8 28.90 3.21 -32.44
CA PHE A 8 27.77 2.32 -32.23
C PHE A 8 28.22 0.88 -32.49
N ILE A 9 28.10 0.01 -31.49
CA ILE A 9 28.20 -1.44 -31.70
C ILE A 9 26.77 -1.98 -31.83
N LEU A 10 26.31 -2.13 -33.08
CA LEU A 10 25.29 -3.12 -33.40
C LEU A 10 25.95 -4.51 -33.38
N SER A 11 25.35 -5.47 -32.69
CA SER A 11 25.59 -6.88 -32.98
C SER A 11 24.26 -7.56 -33.32
N ALA A 12 24.22 -8.09 -34.54
CA ALA A 12 23.13 -8.82 -35.14
C ALA A 12 23.19 -10.31 -34.78
N CYS A 13 22.06 -10.97 -34.92
CA CYS A 13 21.91 -12.43 -34.96
C CYS A 13 22.83 -13.10 -36.00
N GLY A 14 23.38 -14.26 -35.66
CA GLY A 14 23.73 -15.29 -36.63
C GLY A 14 24.85 -16.25 -36.20
N GLY A 15 24.56 -17.56 -36.26
CA GLY A 15 25.58 -18.60 -36.50
C GLY A 15 25.79 -19.60 -35.37
N GLY A 16 25.31 -20.84 -35.57
CA GLY A 16 25.51 -21.95 -34.64
C GLY A 16 26.92 -22.54 -34.65
N SER A 17 27.26 -23.18 -33.54
CA SER A 17 28.37 -24.13 -33.41
C SER A 17 28.03 -25.15 -32.33
N SER A 18 28.19 -26.42 -32.69
CA SER A 18 28.10 -27.61 -31.86
C SER A 18 29.23 -27.70 -30.83
N GLY A 19 28.91 -28.19 -29.63
CA GLY A 19 29.87 -28.92 -28.79
C GLY A 19 30.16 -28.29 -27.42
N GLY A 20 29.46 -28.79 -26.41
CA GLY A 20 29.99 -28.90 -25.04
C GLY A 20 29.70 -27.73 -24.10
N SER A 21 29.24 -28.11 -22.91
CA SER A 21 29.26 -27.36 -21.64
C SER A 21 27.98 -26.64 -21.23
N GLY A 22 27.69 -26.81 -19.94
CA GLY A 22 26.85 -25.91 -19.17
C GLY A 22 25.39 -26.30 -19.21
N SER A 23 24.91 -26.84 -18.09
CA SER A 23 23.52 -26.64 -17.67
C SER A 23 23.16 -25.18 -17.97
N THR A 24 22.37 -24.94 -19.01
CA THR A 24 21.75 -23.64 -19.26
C THR A 24 21.04 -23.29 -17.98
N ALA A 25 21.53 -22.27 -17.26
CA ALA A 25 20.79 -21.64 -16.20
C ALA A 25 19.40 -21.38 -16.78
N SER A 26 18.36 -21.93 -16.15
CA SER A 26 16.99 -21.67 -16.56
C SER A 26 16.83 -20.16 -16.57
N THR A 27 16.83 -19.55 -17.75
CA THR A 27 16.33 -18.19 -17.91
C THR A 27 14.90 -18.27 -17.44
N SER A 28 14.66 -17.79 -16.21
CA SER A 28 13.37 -17.84 -15.58
C SER A 28 12.34 -17.27 -16.57
N ASN A 29 11.35 -18.08 -16.98
CA ASN A 29 10.31 -17.70 -17.92
C ASN A 29 9.30 -16.75 -17.23
N LEU A 30 9.80 -15.67 -16.66
CA LEU A 30 8.99 -14.66 -15.98
C LEU A 30 8.15 -13.89 -17.00
N SER A 31 6.91 -13.60 -16.63
CA SER A 31 6.10 -12.59 -17.30
C SER A 31 6.75 -11.20 -17.17
N ASP A 32 6.35 -10.25 -18.01
CA ASP A 32 6.88 -8.89 -17.91
C ASP A 32 6.50 -8.23 -16.57
N ALA A 33 5.29 -8.49 -16.05
CA ALA A 33 4.88 -8.05 -14.72
C ALA A 33 5.80 -8.63 -13.62
N GLN A 34 6.16 -9.91 -13.70
CA GLN A 34 7.06 -10.55 -12.76
C GLN A 34 8.48 -9.99 -12.85
N LYS A 35 9.00 -9.75 -14.07
CA LYS A 35 10.30 -9.08 -14.27
C LYS A 35 10.32 -7.67 -13.71
N SER A 36 9.27 -6.88 -13.98
CA SER A 36 9.16 -5.51 -13.46
C SER A 36 9.04 -5.49 -11.94
N TYR A 37 8.28 -6.42 -11.35
CA TYR A 37 8.26 -6.62 -9.90
C TYR A 37 9.67 -6.93 -9.36
N GLU A 38 10.35 -7.95 -9.89
CA GLU A 38 11.66 -8.37 -9.40
C GLU A 38 12.74 -7.32 -9.57
N SER A 39 12.65 -6.48 -10.61
CA SER A 39 13.63 -5.41 -10.87
C SER A 39 13.80 -4.42 -9.71
N VAL A 40 12.86 -4.42 -8.75
CA VAL A 40 12.92 -3.56 -7.56
C VAL A 40 12.63 -4.34 -6.27
N ALA A 41 11.68 -5.28 -6.26
CA ALA A 41 11.23 -5.95 -5.04
C ALA A 41 12.25 -6.91 -4.41
N LEU A 42 13.21 -7.41 -5.20
CA LEU A 42 14.27 -8.25 -4.64
C LEU A 42 15.15 -7.43 -3.70
N ALA A 43 15.53 -8.00 -2.56
CA ALA A 43 16.45 -7.36 -1.61
C ALA A 43 17.78 -6.98 -2.26
N ALA A 44 18.26 -7.77 -3.21
CA ALA A 44 19.46 -7.45 -4.02
C ALA A 44 19.31 -6.18 -4.87
N ASN A 45 18.07 -5.78 -5.18
CA ASN A 45 17.73 -4.57 -5.93
C ASN A 45 17.28 -3.41 -5.02
N GLY A 46 17.38 -3.58 -3.69
CA GLY A 46 17.08 -2.56 -2.68
C GLY A 46 15.67 -2.58 -2.11
N GLY A 47 14.73 -3.31 -2.72
CA GLY A 47 13.34 -3.39 -2.27
C GLY A 47 12.46 -2.26 -2.82
N MET A 48 11.16 -2.39 -2.53
CA MET A 48 10.13 -1.40 -2.86
C MET A 48 9.79 -0.57 -1.62
N HIS A 49 9.56 0.72 -1.84
CA HIS A 49 9.30 1.67 -0.75
C HIS A 49 8.01 2.44 -1.05
N TYR A 50 6.94 2.14 -0.33
CA TYR A 50 5.72 2.95 -0.39
C TYR A 50 5.87 4.15 0.54
N LEU A 51 5.57 5.35 0.06
CA LEU A 51 5.83 6.58 0.81
C LEU A 51 4.53 7.10 1.44
N SER A 52 4.57 7.40 2.74
CA SER A 52 3.45 7.90 3.54
C SER A 52 3.85 9.21 4.24
N ALA A 53 2.97 10.22 4.20
CA ALA A 53 3.25 11.53 4.77
C ALA A 53 2.01 12.18 5.38
N SER A 54 2.21 12.85 6.51
CA SER A 54 1.27 13.80 7.09
C SER A 54 2.09 14.87 7.79
N LEU A 55 2.29 16.01 7.13
CA LEU A 55 3.05 17.12 7.68
C LEU A 55 2.11 18.17 8.24
N SER A 56 2.33 18.54 9.50
CA SER A 56 1.70 19.70 10.12
C SER A 56 2.76 20.78 10.24
N ILE A 57 2.61 21.84 9.45
CA ILE A 57 3.64 22.86 9.28
C ILE A 57 3.05 24.21 9.65
N SER A 58 3.85 25.04 10.31
CA SER A 58 3.52 26.44 10.60
C SER A 58 4.64 27.34 10.09
N VAL A 59 4.29 28.60 9.81
CA VAL A 59 5.25 29.63 9.40
C VAL A 59 5.13 30.78 10.38
N SER A 60 6.24 31.20 10.98
CA SER A 60 6.27 32.37 11.87
C SER A 60 5.98 33.66 11.09
N SER A 61 5.71 34.75 11.82
CA SER A 61 5.59 36.09 11.22
C SER A 61 6.87 36.56 10.51
N THR A 62 8.02 35.96 10.83
CA THR A 62 9.32 36.23 10.17
C THR A 62 9.61 35.30 8.99
N GLY A 63 8.66 34.43 8.61
CA GLY A 63 8.81 33.50 7.49
C GLY A 63 9.55 32.20 7.82
N THR A 64 9.84 31.93 9.10
CA THR A 64 10.52 30.70 9.52
C THR A 64 9.54 29.53 9.48
N LEU A 65 9.89 28.48 8.75
CA LEU A 65 9.11 27.26 8.66
C LEU A 65 9.39 26.36 9.87
N THR A 66 8.34 25.88 10.51
CA THR A 66 8.42 24.93 11.63
C THR A 66 7.56 23.71 11.32
N VAL A 67 8.18 22.54 11.36
CA VAL A 67 7.48 21.25 11.25
C VAL A 67 7.09 20.79 12.66
N ASN A 68 5.80 20.60 12.89
CA ASN A 68 5.30 20.20 14.20
C ASN A 68 5.73 18.77 14.54
N PRO A 69 5.97 18.44 15.82
CA PRO A 69 6.39 17.09 16.23
C PRO A 69 5.40 15.96 15.92
N SER A 70 4.13 16.28 15.64
CA SER A 70 3.12 15.32 15.20
C SER A 70 3.23 14.96 13.71
N SER A 71 4.13 15.62 12.97
CA SER A 71 4.36 15.35 11.57
C SER A 71 5.06 14.01 11.37
N VAL A 72 4.71 13.33 10.28
CA VAL A 72 5.33 12.06 9.90
C VAL A 72 5.63 12.07 8.41
N PHE A 73 6.76 11.48 8.05
CA PHE A 73 7.12 11.21 6.67
C PHE A 73 8.04 9.99 6.67
N TYR A 74 7.54 8.88 6.16
CA TYR A 74 8.21 7.59 6.27
C TYR A 74 7.89 6.71 5.08
N THR A 75 8.74 5.72 4.86
CA THR A 75 8.52 4.64 3.91
C THR A 75 8.01 3.39 4.62
N GLU A 76 7.11 2.66 3.97
CA GLU A 76 6.86 1.25 4.19
C GLU A 76 7.80 0.50 3.24
N ASP A 77 8.88 -0.04 3.79
CA ASP A 77 9.94 -0.71 3.05
C ASP A 77 9.58 -2.20 2.96
N SER A 78 9.60 -2.74 1.75
CA SER A 78 9.27 -4.14 1.49
C SER A 78 10.29 -4.79 0.57
N SER A 79 10.72 -6.00 0.91
CA SER A 79 11.62 -6.77 0.04
C SER A 79 11.47 -8.27 0.19
N VAL A 80 11.76 -9.01 -0.88
CA VAL A 80 11.87 -10.47 -0.86
C VAL A 80 13.30 -10.89 -1.14
N ALA A 81 13.77 -11.92 -0.44
CA ALA A 81 15.19 -12.33 -0.52
C ALA A 81 15.58 -12.92 -1.88
N GLN A 82 14.65 -13.59 -2.56
CA GLN A 82 14.88 -14.28 -3.83
C GLN A 82 13.60 -14.27 -4.68
N SER A 83 13.73 -14.70 -5.94
CA SER A 83 12.62 -14.80 -6.88
C SER A 83 11.51 -15.73 -6.36
N PRO A 84 10.23 -15.28 -6.35
CA PRO A 84 9.08 -16.14 -6.11
C PRO A 84 8.87 -17.25 -7.15
N ALA A 85 9.57 -17.23 -8.29
CA ALA A 85 9.56 -18.34 -9.25
C ALA A 85 10.16 -19.62 -8.66
N ASN A 86 10.99 -19.51 -7.62
CA ASN A 86 11.55 -20.64 -6.89
C ASN A 86 10.65 -21.14 -5.75
N GLY A 87 9.41 -20.66 -5.69
CA GLY A 87 8.42 -20.95 -4.65
C GLY A 87 8.09 -19.74 -3.79
N PRO A 88 7.04 -19.83 -2.95
CA PRO A 88 6.60 -18.70 -2.13
C PRO A 88 7.69 -18.15 -1.22
N GLN A 89 7.83 -16.83 -1.18
CA GLN A 89 8.84 -16.11 -0.39
C GLN A 89 8.18 -15.29 0.70
N LEU A 90 8.77 -15.26 1.89
CA LEU A 90 8.39 -14.28 2.89
C LEU A 90 8.91 -12.90 2.47
N MET A 91 8.03 -11.91 2.60
CA MET A 91 8.37 -10.51 2.44
C MET A 91 8.74 -9.92 3.79
N THR A 92 9.90 -9.27 3.84
CA THR A 92 10.27 -8.43 4.97
C THR A 92 9.58 -7.09 4.79
N GLU A 93 8.85 -6.63 5.80
CA GLU A 93 8.29 -5.28 5.86
C GLU A 93 8.83 -4.52 7.08
N THR A 94 9.27 -3.29 6.85
CA THR A 94 9.72 -2.37 7.90
C THR A 94 9.25 -0.95 7.60
N TYR A 95 9.38 -0.06 8.58
CA TYR A 95 9.03 1.34 8.41
C TYR A 95 10.24 2.21 8.72
N THR A 96 10.58 3.15 7.83
CA THR A 96 11.75 4.01 7.97
C THR A 96 11.41 5.47 7.76
N SER A 97 11.83 6.35 8.68
CA SER A 97 11.66 7.79 8.48
C SER A 97 12.48 8.30 7.29
N VAL A 98 11.93 9.25 6.52
CA VAL A 98 12.67 9.91 5.43
C VAL A 98 13.36 11.21 5.85
N SER A 99 13.14 11.69 7.08
CA SER A 99 13.90 12.79 7.67
C SER A 99 14.34 12.43 9.09
N SER A 100 15.55 12.80 9.47
CA SER A 100 16.04 12.65 10.85
C SER A 100 15.25 13.49 11.86
N ALA A 101 14.53 14.51 11.40
CA ALA A 101 13.68 15.35 12.26
C ALA A 101 12.31 14.72 12.57
N LEU A 102 11.94 13.63 11.88
CA LEU A 102 10.63 13.00 12.00
C LEU A 102 10.74 11.58 12.51
N THR A 103 9.70 11.13 13.22
CA THR A 103 9.58 9.76 13.72
C THR A 103 8.62 8.95 12.86
N VAL A 104 8.78 7.63 12.90
CA VAL A 104 7.79 6.70 12.37
C VAL A 104 6.65 6.60 13.39
N PRO A 105 5.38 6.79 12.99
CA PRO A 105 4.25 6.65 13.91
C PRO A 105 4.04 5.20 14.33
N ALA A 106 3.38 5.00 15.47
CA ALA A 106 2.85 3.68 15.81
C ALA A 106 1.76 3.29 14.80
N ILE A 107 2.00 2.23 14.02
CA ILE A 107 1.03 1.73 13.05
C ILE A 107 0.10 0.73 13.75
N ALA A 108 -1.21 1.03 13.74
CA ALA A 108 -2.21 0.12 14.27
C ALA A 108 -2.37 -1.09 13.33
N ALA A 109 -2.30 -2.29 13.89
CA ALA A 109 -2.55 -3.51 13.12
C ALA A 109 -4.04 -3.62 12.77
N PRO A 110 -4.40 -3.73 11.47
CA PRO A 110 -5.79 -3.93 11.08
C PRO A 110 -6.32 -5.26 11.60
N ARG A 111 -7.65 -5.33 11.75
CA ARG A 111 -8.38 -6.54 12.16
C ARG A 111 -9.30 -6.99 11.06
N LEU A 112 -9.32 -8.30 10.80
CA LEU A 112 -10.18 -8.91 9.79
C LEU A 112 -10.92 -10.11 10.38
N LEU A 113 -12.11 -10.34 9.84
CA LEU A 113 -12.98 -11.46 10.13
C LEU A 113 -12.59 -12.59 9.18
N VAL A 114 -12.13 -13.72 9.73
CA VAL A 114 -11.72 -14.90 8.96
C VAL A 114 -12.28 -16.14 9.65
N ASN A 115 -13.03 -16.96 8.91
CA ASN A 115 -13.56 -18.26 9.37
C ASN A 115 -14.23 -18.22 10.76
N GLY A 116 -15.05 -17.20 11.02
CA GLY A 116 -15.83 -17.07 12.26
C GLY A 116 -15.09 -16.39 13.40
N ALA A 117 -13.86 -15.93 13.22
CA ALA A 117 -13.06 -15.27 14.25
C ALA A 117 -12.44 -13.95 13.78
N VAL A 118 -12.15 -13.08 14.73
CA VAL A 118 -11.40 -11.84 14.49
C VAL A 118 -9.92 -12.13 14.66
N TYR A 119 -9.12 -11.76 13.65
CA TYR A 119 -7.67 -11.84 13.70
C TYR A 119 -7.06 -10.45 13.51
N THR A 120 -5.90 -10.22 14.13
CA THR A 120 -5.07 -9.04 13.91
C THR A 120 -3.96 -9.36 12.91
N SER A 121 -3.62 -8.40 12.05
CA SER A 121 -2.39 -8.47 11.26
C SER A 121 -1.16 -8.60 12.15
N ALA A 122 -0.12 -9.27 11.65
CA ALA A 122 1.20 -9.22 12.27
C ALA A 122 1.70 -7.76 12.35
N SER A 123 2.53 -7.47 13.36
CA SER A 123 3.20 -6.18 13.53
C SER A 123 4.69 -6.41 13.86
N PRO A 124 5.63 -6.06 12.96
CA PRO A 124 5.41 -5.53 11.61
C PRO A 124 4.60 -6.51 10.73
N PRO A 125 3.93 -6.02 9.67
CA PRO A 125 3.16 -6.91 8.80
C PRO A 125 4.06 -8.00 8.21
N GLN A 126 3.47 -9.18 8.04
CA GLN A 126 4.11 -10.32 7.40
C GLN A 126 3.29 -10.67 6.17
N ALA A 127 3.97 -10.82 5.04
CA ALA A 127 3.33 -11.27 3.82
C ALA A 127 4.14 -12.37 3.15
N GLN A 128 3.44 -13.23 2.40
CA GLN A 128 4.04 -14.21 1.52
C GLN A 128 3.77 -13.84 0.07
N ILE A 129 4.82 -13.78 -0.73
CA ILE A 129 4.78 -13.48 -2.16
C ILE A 129 4.91 -14.77 -2.94
N SER A 130 4.05 -14.95 -3.92
CA SER A 130 4.10 -16.06 -4.88
C SER A 130 3.68 -15.59 -6.26
N TYR A 131 3.92 -16.41 -7.28
CA TYR A 131 3.40 -16.17 -8.62
C TYR A 131 2.15 -17.00 -8.89
N SER A 132 1.12 -16.33 -9.39
CA SER A 132 -0.14 -16.93 -9.80
C SER A 132 -0.35 -16.62 -11.28
N GLY A 133 -0.03 -17.59 -12.14
CA GLY A 133 0.09 -17.35 -13.58
C GLY A 133 1.13 -16.28 -13.89
N THR A 134 0.72 -15.21 -14.58
CA THR A 134 1.58 -14.05 -14.91
C THR A 134 1.63 -12.98 -13.83
N ASN A 135 0.85 -13.13 -12.76
CA ASN A 135 0.62 -12.10 -11.74
C ASN A 135 1.43 -12.37 -10.47
N VAL A 136 1.52 -11.34 -9.62
CA VAL A 136 2.17 -11.41 -8.31
C VAL A 136 1.10 -11.49 -7.23
N GLN A 137 1.05 -12.59 -6.49
CA GLN A 137 0.12 -12.78 -5.39
C GLN A 137 0.80 -12.45 -4.05
N ILE A 138 0.10 -11.69 -3.21
CA ILE A 138 0.56 -11.25 -1.89
C ILE A 138 -0.46 -11.74 -0.85
N ASN A 139 -0.06 -12.68 0.00
CA ASN A 139 -0.87 -13.16 1.11
C ASN A 139 -0.41 -12.49 2.41
N TYR A 140 -1.19 -11.57 2.95
CA TYR A 140 -0.90 -10.97 4.26
C TYR A 140 -1.35 -11.89 5.39
N LEU A 141 -0.47 -12.06 6.38
CA LEU A 141 -0.64 -13.03 7.46
C LEU A 141 -1.08 -12.34 8.76
N ALA A 142 -1.85 -13.09 9.55
CA ALA A 142 -2.18 -12.72 10.91
C ALA A 142 -0.95 -12.79 11.82
N SER A 143 -1.10 -12.30 13.05
CA SER A 143 -0.08 -12.37 14.10
C SER A 143 0.33 -13.79 14.51
N ASP A 144 -0.43 -14.82 14.10
CA ASP A 144 -0.07 -16.23 14.25
C ASP A 144 0.85 -16.76 13.14
N SER A 145 1.20 -15.92 12.16
CA SER A 145 2.03 -16.22 10.99
C SER A 145 1.51 -17.38 10.11
N LYS A 146 0.22 -17.73 10.23
CA LYS A 146 -0.38 -18.87 9.53
C LYS A 146 -1.67 -18.50 8.82
N THR A 147 -2.54 -17.75 9.50
CA THR A 147 -3.85 -17.37 8.98
C THR A 147 -3.66 -16.27 7.94
N VAL A 148 -4.07 -16.53 6.70
CA VAL A 148 -4.11 -15.48 5.66
C VAL A 148 -5.29 -14.57 5.94
N LEU A 149 -5.01 -13.29 6.19
CA LEU A 149 -6.04 -12.29 6.44
C LEU A 149 -6.62 -11.72 5.15
N ARG A 150 -5.75 -11.48 4.18
CA ARG A 150 -6.13 -10.96 2.87
C ARG A 150 -5.14 -11.39 1.80
N THR A 151 -5.64 -11.51 0.59
CA THR A 151 -4.85 -11.84 -0.59
C THR A 151 -5.00 -10.75 -1.62
N LEU A 152 -3.89 -10.23 -2.11
CA LEU A 152 -3.86 -9.27 -3.21
C LEU A 152 -3.23 -9.90 -4.45
N LEU A 153 -3.78 -9.57 -5.61
CA LEU A 153 -3.23 -9.95 -6.90
C LEU A 153 -2.75 -8.70 -7.64
N GLY A 154 -1.43 -8.53 -7.71
CA GLY A 154 -0.77 -7.54 -8.54
C GLY A 154 -0.77 -7.97 -10.00
N THR A 155 -1.54 -7.26 -10.83
CA THR A 155 -1.79 -7.60 -12.24
C THR A 155 -0.96 -6.79 -13.22
N SER A 156 -0.45 -5.64 -12.78
CA SER A 156 0.39 -4.77 -13.60
C SER A 156 1.49 -4.14 -12.75
N TYR A 157 2.72 -4.14 -13.31
CA TYR A 157 3.90 -3.51 -12.74
C TYR A 157 4.60 -2.74 -13.85
N SER A 158 4.64 -1.41 -13.74
CA SER A 158 5.31 -0.55 -14.71
C SER A 158 6.37 0.29 -14.02
N VAL A 159 7.63 0.13 -14.44
CA VAL A 159 8.75 0.91 -13.93
C VAL A 159 8.87 2.21 -14.73
N VAL A 160 8.91 3.33 -14.04
CA VAL A 160 9.10 4.66 -14.63
C VAL A 160 10.41 5.25 -14.10
N PRO A 161 11.42 5.45 -14.98
CA PRO A 161 12.68 6.03 -14.56
C PRO A 161 12.52 7.50 -14.17
N LEU A 162 13.27 7.92 -13.16
CA LEU A 162 13.35 9.28 -12.67
C LEU A 162 14.76 9.82 -12.93
N SER A 163 14.84 11.05 -13.41
CA SER A 163 16.12 11.70 -13.71
C SER A 163 15.98 13.22 -13.66
N GLY A 164 17.10 13.93 -13.55
CA GLY A 164 17.10 15.39 -13.46
C GLY A 164 16.54 15.92 -12.14
N LEU A 165 16.08 17.17 -12.15
CA LEU A 165 15.53 17.82 -10.96
C LEU A 165 14.30 17.10 -10.43
N ILE A 166 14.19 16.98 -9.11
CA ILE A 166 13.01 16.40 -8.46
C ILE A 166 11.75 17.17 -8.89
N SER A 167 11.81 18.50 -8.97
CA SER A 167 10.70 19.36 -9.41
C SER A 167 10.15 19.06 -10.80
N ALA A 168 10.93 18.41 -11.67
CA ALA A 168 10.55 18.04 -13.03
C ALA A 168 9.98 16.61 -13.13
N SER A 169 9.66 15.98 -12.00
CA SER A 169 9.08 14.62 -11.99
C SER A 169 7.73 14.56 -12.70
N PRO A 170 7.32 13.38 -13.18
CA PRO A 170 5.98 13.19 -13.76
C PRO A 170 4.88 13.69 -12.80
N ALA A 171 3.93 14.46 -13.33
CA ALA A 171 2.87 15.09 -12.53
C ALA A 171 2.05 14.06 -11.71
N GLU A 172 1.88 12.86 -12.25
CA GLU A 172 1.21 11.75 -11.56
C GLU A 172 1.92 11.30 -10.28
N LEU A 173 3.26 11.37 -10.23
CA LEU A 173 4.00 10.99 -9.03
C LEU A 173 3.68 11.97 -7.89
N PHE A 174 3.54 13.25 -8.19
CA PHE A 174 3.18 14.26 -7.19
C PHE A 174 1.70 14.20 -6.81
N ALA A 175 0.80 14.02 -7.78
CA ALA A 175 -0.63 13.98 -7.50
C ALA A 175 -1.03 12.73 -6.69
N ASN A 176 -0.40 11.59 -6.97
CA ASN A 176 -0.88 10.28 -6.53
C ASN A 176 0.06 9.58 -5.54
N SER A 177 1.05 10.29 -4.98
CA SER A 177 1.91 9.74 -3.93
C SER A 177 2.34 10.81 -2.94
N ALA A 178 2.82 10.39 -1.77
CA ALA A 178 3.36 11.26 -0.74
C ALA A 178 4.57 12.12 -1.19
N VAL A 179 5.16 11.84 -2.36
CA VAL A 179 6.23 12.69 -2.93
C VAL A 179 5.71 14.11 -3.19
N GLY A 180 4.42 14.25 -3.56
CA GLY A 180 3.79 15.55 -3.78
C GLY A 180 3.82 16.49 -2.59
N VAL A 181 3.95 15.95 -1.36
CA VAL A 181 4.09 16.75 -0.15
C VAL A 181 5.36 17.61 -0.19
N LEU A 182 6.45 17.13 -0.80
CA LEU A 182 7.69 17.91 -0.95
C LEU A 182 7.48 19.15 -1.81
N THR A 183 6.70 19.01 -2.89
CA THR A 183 6.42 20.12 -3.81
C THR A 183 5.37 21.10 -3.30
N ASN A 184 4.78 20.84 -2.14
CA ASN A 184 3.87 21.79 -1.53
C ASN A 184 4.66 23.01 -1.00
N THR A 185 4.14 24.21 -1.25
CA THR A 185 4.74 25.46 -0.77
C THR A 185 3.83 26.09 0.26
N LEU A 186 4.37 26.49 1.41
CA LEU A 186 3.63 27.24 2.43
C LEU A 186 4.19 28.66 2.48
N ASN A 187 3.37 29.64 2.08
CA ASN A 187 3.78 31.04 1.94
C ASN A 187 5.05 31.22 1.06
N GLY A 188 5.18 30.41 0.00
CA GLY A 188 6.33 30.44 -0.91
C GLY A 188 7.60 29.76 -0.39
N GLN A 189 7.60 29.24 0.84
CA GLN A 189 8.72 28.46 1.36
C GLN A 189 8.63 27.01 0.88
N SER A 190 9.76 26.47 0.41
CA SER A 190 9.86 25.10 -0.06
C SER A 190 10.23 24.16 1.08
N LEU A 191 9.64 22.97 1.08
CA LEU A 191 9.93 21.90 2.04
C LEU A 191 11.15 21.05 1.65
N TYR A 192 11.79 21.38 0.52
CA TYR A 192 12.93 20.66 -0.01
C TYR A 192 13.88 21.60 -0.75
N ASN A 193 15.10 21.13 -0.98
CA ASN A 193 16.07 21.79 -1.85
C ASN A 193 15.60 21.68 -3.30
N GLN A 194 15.12 22.79 -3.87
CA GLN A 194 14.62 22.84 -5.26
C GLN A 194 15.67 22.54 -6.33
N GLN A 195 16.96 22.54 -5.99
CA GLN A 195 18.06 22.13 -6.86
C GLN A 195 18.40 20.64 -6.73
N ALA A 196 17.73 19.92 -5.84
CA ALA A 196 17.95 18.48 -5.68
C ALA A 196 17.51 17.73 -6.94
N SER A 197 18.32 16.75 -7.32
CA SER A 197 18.11 15.90 -8.48
C SER A 197 17.98 14.45 -8.05
N TRP A 198 17.27 13.67 -8.86
CA TRP A 198 17.21 12.22 -8.73
C TRP A 198 18.59 11.60 -8.92
N GLN A 199 18.96 10.68 -8.03
CA GLN A 199 20.16 9.86 -8.16
C GLN A 199 20.06 8.94 -9.39
N MET A 200 21.21 8.52 -9.90
CA MET A 200 21.28 7.55 -10.99
C MET A 200 20.53 6.27 -10.62
N GLY A 201 19.70 5.79 -11.55
CA GLY A 201 18.88 4.58 -11.35
C GLY A 201 17.64 4.81 -10.50
N ALA A 202 17.32 6.04 -10.08
CA ALA A 202 16.05 6.35 -9.42
C ALA A 202 14.87 6.01 -10.34
N ALA A 203 13.85 5.40 -9.75
CA ALA A 203 12.62 5.05 -10.44
C ALA A 203 11.48 4.91 -9.44
N TYR A 204 10.26 4.92 -9.95
CA TYR A 204 9.10 4.43 -9.23
C TYR A 204 8.38 3.35 -10.04
N ILE A 205 7.64 2.50 -9.34
CA ILE A 205 6.83 1.44 -9.93
C ILE A 205 5.37 1.79 -9.70
N LYS A 206 4.59 1.74 -10.79
CA LYS A 206 3.13 1.73 -10.73
C LYS A 206 2.65 0.31 -10.59
N VAL A 207 1.78 0.06 -9.61
CA VAL A 207 1.21 -1.26 -9.36
C VAL A 207 -0.30 -1.19 -9.29
N VAL A 208 -0.97 -2.01 -10.09
CA VAL A 208 -2.41 -2.26 -9.99
C VAL A 208 -2.63 -3.55 -9.22
N ARG A 209 -3.50 -3.52 -8.21
CA ARG A 209 -3.82 -4.66 -7.36
C ARG A 209 -5.32 -4.84 -7.21
N HIS A 210 -5.76 -6.09 -7.12
CA HIS A 210 -7.13 -6.44 -6.79
C HIS A 210 -7.16 -7.36 -5.58
N THR A 211 -8.24 -7.32 -4.81
CA THR A 211 -8.50 -8.31 -3.76
C THR A 211 -8.81 -9.68 -4.37
N VAL A 212 -8.39 -10.74 -3.69
CA VAL A 212 -8.78 -12.12 -3.98
C VAL A 212 -9.48 -12.68 -2.76
N GLY A 213 -10.76 -12.96 -2.92
CA GLY A 213 -11.71 -13.21 -1.84
C GLY A 213 -12.25 -11.92 -1.23
N ASP A 214 -13.38 -12.07 -0.53
CA ASP A 214 -13.98 -11.01 0.27
C ASP A 214 -13.10 -10.68 1.48
N GLU A 215 -12.80 -9.40 1.69
CA GLU A 215 -12.05 -8.89 2.84
C GLU A 215 -12.99 -8.18 3.80
N ALA A 216 -13.23 -8.79 4.96
CA ALA A 216 -14.14 -8.28 5.97
C ALA A 216 -13.36 -7.66 7.14
N PHE A 217 -13.11 -6.35 7.07
CA PHE A 217 -12.41 -5.60 8.11
C PHE A 217 -13.33 -5.34 9.30
N THR A 218 -12.76 -5.26 10.51
CA THR A 218 -13.48 -4.90 11.73
C THR A 218 -12.76 -3.84 12.54
N TYR A 219 -13.52 -3.02 13.26
CA TYR A 219 -13.02 -1.95 14.10
C TYR A 219 -13.87 -1.77 15.37
N ASP A 220 -13.36 -0.99 16.34
CA ASP A 220 -14.10 -0.64 17.56
C ASP A 220 -15.21 0.36 17.25
N CYS A 221 -16.42 0.11 17.75
CA CYS A 221 -17.51 1.09 17.64
C CYS A 221 -17.39 2.26 18.62
N LEU A 222 -16.51 2.16 19.62
CA LEU A 222 -16.35 3.15 20.68
C LEU A 222 -14.86 3.47 20.90
N ALA A 223 -14.59 4.70 21.35
CA ALA A 223 -13.27 5.10 21.81
C ALA A 223 -13.08 4.75 23.31
N PRO A 224 -11.84 4.48 23.76
CA PRO A 224 -10.63 4.35 22.96
C PRO A 224 -10.62 3.04 22.14
N ALA A 225 -9.97 3.07 20.97
CA ALA A 225 -9.80 1.87 20.16
C ALA A 225 -8.94 0.83 20.89
N THR A 226 -9.35 -0.43 20.81
CA THR A 226 -8.63 -1.56 21.41
C THR A 226 -7.57 -2.09 20.46
N THR A 227 -6.58 -2.77 21.03
CA THR A 227 -5.61 -3.58 20.29
C THR A 227 -5.92 -5.06 20.52
N GLY A 228 -5.64 -5.93 19.55
CA GLY A 228 -5.93 -7.36 19.64
C GLY A 228 -7.24 -7.78 18.98
N THR A 229 -7.69 -9.00 19.27
CA THR A 229 -8.77 -9.69 18.54
C THR A 229 -10.18 -9.43 19.09
N ASN A 230 -10.33 -8.52 20.06
CA ASN A 230 -11.60 -8.26 20.73
C ASN A 230 -12.01 -6.78 20.53
N PRO A 231 -12.51 -6.40 19.34
CA PRO A 231 -13.04 -5.05 19.13
C PRO A 231 -14.20 -4.75 20.09
N THR A 232 -14.44 -3.48 20.38
CA THR A 232 -15.57 -3.04 21.20
C THR A 232 -16.84 -3.07 20.35
N PRO A 233 -17.92 -3.75 20.80
CA PRO A 233 -19.15 -3.85 20.04
C PRO A 233 -19.89 -2.51 19.97
N CYS A 234 -20.70 -2.33 18.92
CA CYS A 234 -21.68 -1.26 18.78
C CYS A 234 -22.86 -1.44 19.73
N SER A 235 -23.18 -2.69 20.08
CA SER A 235 -24.12 -3.02 21.15
C SER A 235 -23.72 -4.34 21.79
N ALA A 236 -23.63 -4.37 23.12
CA ALA A 236 -23.37 -5.59 23.90
C ALA A 236 -24.66 -6.25 24.42
N THR A 237 -25.82 -5.60 24.27
CA THR A 237 -27.11 -6.06 24.80
C THR A 237 -28.06 -6.54 23.71
N ILE A 238 -27.87 -6.07 22.47
CA ILE A 238 -28.62 -6.52 21.31
C ILE A 238 -27.81 -7.64 20.65
N SER A 239 -28.42 -8.82 20.55
CA SER A 239 -27.74 -10.01 20.02
C SER A 239 -28.17 -10.38 18.60
N THR A 240 -29.15 -9.67 18.01
CA THR A 240 -29.68 -9.91 16.65
C THR A 240 -29.59 -8.67 15.77
N LEU A 241 -29.25 -8.86 14.48
CA LEU A 241 -29.15 -7.75 13.52
C LEU A 241 -30.51 -7.07 13.31
N GLU A 242 -31.59 -7.84 13.33
CA GLU A 242 -32.96 -7.37 13.17
C GLU A 242 -33.36 -6.32 14.20
N ASN A 243 -32.95 -6.53 15.46
CA ASN A 243 -33.27 -5.63 16.56
C ASN A 243 -32.23 -4.51 16.73
N PHE A 244 -31.14 -4.54 15.95
CA PHE A 244 -30.08 -3.53 16.01
C PHE A 244 -30.40 -2.28 15.20
N PHE A 245 -31.16 -2.43 14.11
CA PHE A 245 -31.57 -1.32 13.28
C PHE A 245 -32.88 -0.68 13.77
N PRO A 246 -33.08 0.64 13.60
CA PRO A 246 -32.14 1.60 12.98
C PRO A 246 -30.91 1.87 13.85
N TYR A 247 -29.75 2.05 13.21
CA TYR A 247 -28.50 2.38 13.91
C TYR A 247 -27.83 3.61 13.31
N ALA A 248 -27.57 4.62 14.15
CA ALA A 248 -26.83 5.83 13.79
C ALA A 248 -25.32 5.59 13.93
N SER A 249 -24.65 5.41 12.80
CA SER A 249 -23.19 5.21 12.73
C SER A 249 -22.45 6.51 12.99
N THR A 250 -21.61 6.51 14.02
CA THR A 250 -20.72 7.64 14.33
C THR A 250 -19.51 7.71 13.39
N THR A 251 -19.18 6.62 12.69
CA THR A 251 -18.02 6.54 11.77
C THR A 251 -18.24 7.30 10.47
N ASP A 252 -19.46 7.29 9.94
CA ASP A 252 -19.81 7.89 8.64
C ASP A 252 -21.04 8.82 8.70
N GLY A 253 -21.59 9.05 9.90
CA GLY A 253 -22.72 9.95 10.13
C GLY A 253 -24.05 9.49 9.51
N LYS A 254 -24.14 8.24 9.05
CA LYS A 254 -25.35 7.68 8.43
C LYS A 254 -26.17 6.89 9.44
N THR A 255 -27.49 7.03 9.37
CA THR A 255 -28.43 6.12 10.04
C THR A 255 -28.80 5.01 9.08
N TYR A 256 -28.36 3.79 9.37
CA TYR A 256 -28.67 2.61 8.58
C TYR A 256 -29.99 2.00 9.05
N GLN A 257 -30.84 1.64 8.09
CA GLN A 257 -32.03 0.81 8.26
C GLN A 257 -31.71 -0.63 7.87
N ILE A 258 -32.48 -1.58 8.38
CA ILE A 258 -32.32 -2.99 7.96
C ILE A 258 -32.50 -3.17 6.44
N SER A 259 -33.37 -2.38 5.82
CA SER A 259 -33.64 -2.39 4.38
C SER A 259 -32.51 -1.82 3.52
N ASP A 260 -31.55 -1.10 4.11
CA ASP A 260 -30.44 -0.49 3.36
C ASP A 260 -29.34 -1.50 3.00
N GLY A 261 -29.54 -2.77 3.36
CA GLY A 261 -28.59 -3.84 3.17
C GLY A 261 -29.26 -5.21 3.22
N GLN A 262 -28.44 -6.25 3.31
CA GLN A 262 -28.87 -7.63 3.34
C GLN A 262 -28.14 -8.40 4.42
N ILE A 263 -28.84 -9.33 5.07
CA ILE A 263 -28.21 -10.25 6.01
C ILE A 263 -27.70 -11.47 5.25
N VAL A 264 -26.41 -11.74 5.39
CA VAL A 264 -25.66 -12.82 4.74
C VAL A 264 -24.77 -13.54 5.75
N THR A 265 -24.18 -14.66 5.34
CA THR A 265 -23.02 -15.24 6.03
C THR A 265 -21.75 -14.67 5.43
N LEU A 266 -21.02 -13.85 6.19
CA LEU A 266 -19.76 -13.24 5.79
C LEU A 266 -18.63 -13.79 6.66
N ALA A 267 -17.61 -14.38 6.03
CA ALA A 267 -16.44 -14.96 6.71
C ALA A 267 -16.82 -15.86 7.91
N GLY A 268 -17.87 -16.68 7.77
CA GLY A 268 -18.36 -17.58 8.82
C GLY A 268 -19.26 -16.94 9.89
N MET A 269 -19.52 -15.63 9.82
CA MET A 269 -20.42 -14.92 10.74
C MET A 269 -21.68 -14.43 10.06
N ARG A 270 -22.76 -14.31 10.84
CA ARG A 270 -23.98 -13.67 10.36
C ARG A 270 -23.79 -12.15 10.37
N ALA A 271 -23.94 -11.53 9.21
CA ALA A 271 -23.61 -10.12 9.00
C ALA A 271 -24.67 -9.43 8.13
N TRP A 272 -25.00 -8.20 8.47
CA TRP A 272 -25.69 -7.27 7.59
C TRP A 272 -24.65 -6.49 6.79
N VAL A 273 -24.83 -6.41 5.47
CA VAL A 273 -23.95 -5.71 4.54
C VAL A 273 -24.77 -4.67 3.80
N ALA A 274 -24.32 -3.41 3.80
CA ALA A 274 -24.99 -2.32 3.09
C ALA A 274 -25.02 -2.56 1.57
N ASN A 275 -26.11 -2.12 0.92
CA ASN A 275 -26.26 -2.16 -0.54
C ASN A 275 -25.51 -1.01 -1.24
N THR A 276 -25.25 0.08 -0.52
CA THR A 276 -24.58 1.28 -1.03
C THR A 276 -23.14 1.32 -0.51
N ALA A 277 -22.19 1.60 -1.41
CA ALA A 277 -20.79 1.75 -1.04
C ALA A 277 -20.56 2.97 -0.13
N LEU A 278 -19.52 2.92 0.70
CA LEU A 278 -19.07 4.08 1.45
C LEU A 278 -18.35 5.06 0.52
N ALA A 279 -18.18 6.30 0.99
CA ALA A 279 -17.44 7.33 0.27
C ALA A 279 -15.92 7.21 0.53
N SER A 280 -15.36 6.08 0.11
CA SER A 280 -13.95 5.70 0.24
C SER A 280 -13.30 5.64 -1.15
N ALA A 281 -11.96 5.64 -1.19
CA ALA A 281 -11.24 5.51 -2.47
C ALA A 281 -11.46 4.12 -3.07
N THR A 282 -11.15 3.06 -2.32
CA THR A 282 -11.46 1.68 -2.71
C THR A 282 -12.91 1.39 -2.39
N THR A 283 -13.67 0.86 -3.34
CA THR A 283 -15.09 0.54 -3.11
C THR A 283 -15.25 -0.46 -1.97
N ASP A 284 -15.90 -0.04 -0.89
CA ASP A 284 -16.22 -0.87 0.27
C ASP A 284 -17.65 -0.62 0.78
N TYR A 285 -18.15 -1.54 1.58
CA TYR A 285 -19.54 -1.54 2.08
C TYR A 285 -19.57 -1.63 3.59
N ARG A 286 -20.45 -0.87 4.26
CA ARG A 286 -20.63 -0.98 5.71
C ARG A 286 -21.08 -2.39 6.08
N VAL A 287 -20.51 -2.92 7.16
CA VAL A 287 -20.88 -4.22 7.74
C VAL A 287 -21.22 -4.06 9.22
N TYR A 288 -22.29 -4.74 9.64
CA TYR A 288 -22.55 -5.06 11.05
C TYR A 288 -22.68 -6.57 11.22
N TYR A 289 -21.99 -7.17 12.18
CA TYR A 289 -21.99 -8.63 12.35
C TYR A 289 -22.22 -9.05 13.78
N GLN A 290 -22.82 -10.24 13.95
CA GLN A 290 -23.08 -10.85 15.25
C GLN A 290 -21.89 -11.68 15.68
N ASN A 291 -21.39 -11.41 16.87
CA ASN A 291 -20.33 -12.21 17.50
C ASN A 291 -20.52 -12.19 19.02
N ASN A 292 -20.30 -13.32 19.72
CA ASN A 292 -20.31 -13.38 21.20
C ASN A 292 -21.46 -12.61 21.90
N GLY A 293 -22.67 -12.62 21.32
CA GLY A 293 -23.86 -11.96 21.89
C GLY A 293 -23.96 -10.44 21.67
N GLY A 294 -23.03 -9.83 20.95
CA GLY A 294 -23.08 -8.41 20.57
C GLY A 294 -23.10 -8.18 19.05
N ILE A 295 -23.31 -6.91 18.68
CA ILE A 295 -23.20 -6.42 17.30
C ILE A 295 -21.93 -5.59 17.16
N TYR A 296 -21.14 -5.89 16.15
CA TYR A 296 -19.86 -5.29 15.86
C TYR A 296 -19.88 -4.65 14.48
N ALA A 297 -18.97 -3.71 14.22
CA ALA A 297 -18.91 -3.02 12.95
C ALA A 297 -17.62 -3.30 12.18
N GLY A 298 -17.72 -3.03 10.89
CA GLY A 298 -16.68 -3.29 9.92
C GLY A 298 -16.97 -2.65 8.58
N TYR A 299 -16.16 -3.05 7.61
CA TYR A 299 -16.44 -2.81 6.20
C TYR A 299 -15.98 -4.01 5.37
N LEU A 300 -16.64 -4.20 4.23
CA LEU A 300 -16.38 -5.28 3.29
C LEU A 300 -15.81 -4.70 2.00
N ILE A 301 -14.64 -5.17 1.60
CA ILE A 301 -14.15 -5.05 0.23
C ILE A 301 -14.46 -6.39 -0.45
N LYS A 302 -15.22 -6.38 -1.54
CA LYS A 302 -15.62 -7.60 -2.23
C LYS A 302 -14.48 -8.20 -3.04
N ASP A 303 -14.54 -9.50 -3.30
CA ASP A 303 -13.62 -10.17 -4.23
C ASP A 303 -13.51 -9.45 -5.59
N GLY A 304 -12.29 -9.42 -6.14
CA GLY A 304 -11.98 -8.79 -7.43
C GLY A 304 -11.98 -7.26 -7.42
N THR A 305 -12.18 -6.61 -6.27
CA THR A 305 -12.17 -5.14 -6.18
C THR A 305 -10.77 -4.61 -6.42
N THR A 306 -10.62 -3.71 -7.39
CA THR A 306 -9.38 -2.95 -7.60
C THR A 306 -9.11 -2.04 -6.40
N LEU A 307 -7.92 -2.12 -5.84
CA LEU A 307 -7.50 -1.19 -4.80
C LEU A 307 -7.22 0.18 -5.41
N GLN A 308 -7.81 1.20 -4.82
CA GLN A 308 -7.69 2.59 -5.25
C GLN A 308 -7.13 3.48 -4.16
N LEU A 309 -6.30 4.43 -4.55
CA LEU A 309 -5.76 5.48 -3.69
C LEU A 309 -6.47 6.81 -3.96
N ALA A 310 -6.80 7.53 -2.89
CA ALA A 310 -7.20 8.93 -3.01
C ALA A 310 -5.95 9.78 -3.29
N PRO A 311 -5.99 10.70 -4.28
CA PRO A 311 -4.93 11.68 -4.48
C PRO A 311 -4.73 12.56 -3.24
N LEU A 312 -3.51 13.08 -3.06
CA LEU A 312 -3.25 14.08 -2.02
C LEU A 312 -4.08 15.33 -2.29
N GLY A 313 -4.81 15.80 -1.27
CA GLY A 313 -5.67 16.98 -1.38
C GLY A 313 -7.05 16.72 -1.98
N GLY A 314 -7.40 15.45 -2.24
CA GLY A 314 -8.69 15.04 -2.80
C GLY A 314 -8.68 14.99 -4.33
N GLY A 315 -9.71 14.37 -4.90
CA GLY A 315 -9.85 14.18 -6.35
C GLY A 315 -10.36 12.79 -6.70
N THR A 316 -10.21 12.42 -7.99
CA THR A 316 -10.62 11.11 -8.50
C THR A 316 -9.66 10.02 -8.02
N PRO A 317 -10.15 8.97 -7.33
CA PRO A 317 -9.33 7.83 -6.95
C PRO A 317 -8.57 7.22 -8.14
N GLN A 318 -7.39 6.68 -7.88
CA GLN A 318 -6.52 6.07 -8.89
C GLN A 318 -6.32 4.59 -8.59
N ASP A 319 -6.32 3.75 -9.62
CA ASP A 319 -6.19 2.28 -9.53
C ASP A 319 -4.75 1.80 -9.24
N SER A 320 -3.80 2.74 -9.11
CA SER A 320 -2.38 2.44 -9.05
C SER A 320 -1.74 2.96 -7.77
N TYR A 321 -0.92 2.10 -7.17
CA TYR A 321 0.03 2.43 -6.11
C TYR A 321 1.37 2.80 -6.72
N TYR A 322 2.07 3.74 -6.07
CA TYR A 322 3.37 4.24 -6.52
C TYR A 322 4.42 3.88 -5.47
N LEU A 323 5.28 2.91 -5.78
CA LEU A 323 6.38 2.50 -4.92
C LEU A 323 7.70 2.99 -5.48
N LEU A 324 8.51 3.62 -4.64
CA LEU A 324 9.84 4.09 -5.01
C LEU A 324 10.85 2.96 -4.92
N ASN A 325 11.92 3.02 -5.72
CA ASN A 325 13.12 2.23 -5.46
C ASN A 325 14.06 2.96 -4.48
N SER A 326 15.10 2.28 -4.01
CA SER A 326 15.98 2.84 -2.99
C SER A 326 16.70 4.12 -3.45
N ALA A 327 17.13 4.20 -4.70
CA ALA A 327 17.77 5.41 -5.24
C ALA A 327 16.83 6.63 -5.22
N ALA A 328 15.54 6.43 -5.53
CA ALA A 328 14.54 7.48 -5.41
C ALA A 328 14.33 7.89 -3.94
N VAL A 329 14.21 6.94 -3.01
CA VAL A 329 14.09 7.26 -1.57
C VAL A 329 15.29 8.05 -1.06
N GLN A 330 16.52 7.66 -1.43
CA GLN A 330 17.73 8.38 -1.01
C GLN A 330 17.80 9.79 -1.59
N SER A 331 17.31 9.98 -2.82
CA SER A 331 17.19 11.31 -3.43
C SER A 331 16.25 12.20 -2.61
N ILE A 332 15.10 11.67 -2.17
CA ILE A 332 14.15 12.39 -1.30
C ILE A 332 14.79 12.72 0.04
N LYS A 333 15.41 11.74 0.72
CA LYS A 333 16.08 11.94 2.01
C LYS A 333 17.12 13.05 1.95
N SER A 334 17.89 13.10 0.86
CA SER A 334 18.93 14.13 0.65
C SER A 334 18.36 15.49 0.26
N ALA A 335 17.11 15.55 -0.22
CA ALA A 335 16.47 16.78 -0.68
C ALA A 335 15.70 17.50 0.44
N ILE A 336 15.26 16.81 1.49
CA ILE A 336 14.54 17.41 2.61
C ILE A 336 15.46 18.38 3.37
N VAL A 337 14.94 19.54 3.75
CA VAL A 337 15.70 20.65 4.38
C VAL A 337 15.22 21.02 5.79
N PHE A 338 14.35 20.21 6.38
CA PHE A 338 13.78 20.43 7.72
C PHE A 338 14.01 19.22 8.64
#